data_AF-A0A198FIJ5-F1
#
_entry.id   AF-A0A198FIJ5-F1
#
_cell.length_a   1.000
_cell.length_b   1.000
_cell.length_c   1.000
_cell.angle_alpha   90.00
_cell.angle_beta   90.00
_cell.angle_gamma   90.00
#
_symmetry.space_group_name_H-M   'P 1'
#
loop_
_entity.id
_entity.type
_entity.pdbx_description
1 polymer ?
#
loop_
_entity_poly.entity_id
_entity_poly.type
_entity_poly.pdbx_seq_one_letter_code
_entity_poly.pdbx_strand_id
1 'polypeptide(L)'
;AARLKNPKAIENTLNTYISKMDNYIGDRSSGVIILPEYIKQKTLELGIPEKTTKEQWDIINNSIKNASSKNIKIDITIIKE
;
A
#
# COMPACT_ATOMS: atom_id res chain seq x y z
N ALA A 1 5.17 -20.49 3.00
CA ALA A 1 5.40 -19.51 1.91
C ALA A 1 5.75 -18.16 2.53
N ALA A 2 6.99 -17.67 2.38
CA ALA A 2 7.35 -16.32 2.84
C ALA A 2 7.99 -15.59 1.66
N ARG A 3 7.15 -14.98 0.81
CA ARG A 3 7.60 -14.16 -0.33
C ARG A 3 8.43 -12.94 0.10
N LEU A 4 8.41 -12.57 1.38
CA LEU A 4 8.96 -11.33 1.91
C LEU A 4 9.95 -11.58 3.08
N LYS A 5 10.93 -12.47 2.89
CA LYS A 5 12.06 -12.57 3.84
C LYS A 5 13.05 -11.40 3.73
N ASN A 6 13.10 -10.74 2.57
CA ASN A 6 14.02 -9.64 2.31
C ASN A 6 13.33 -8.30 2.61
N PRO A 7 13.88 -7.49 3.53
CA PRO A 7 13.36 -6.15 3.85
C PRO A 7 13.17 -5.26 2.60
N LYS A 8 14.10 -5.27 1.64
CA LYS A 8 13.96 -4.51 0.38
C LYS A 8 12.77 -4.95 -0.48
N ALA A 9 12.37 -6.22 -0.40
CA ALA A 9 11.23 -6.71 -1.16
C ALA A 9 9.90 -6.16 -0.61
N ILE A 10 9.82 -5.92 0.71
CA ILE A 10 8.65 -5.29 1.36
C ILE A 10 8.53 -3.85 0.87
N GLU A 11 9.62 -3.10 0.92
CA GLU A 11 9.68 -1.70 0.47
C GLU A 11 9.24 -1.57 -0.99
N ASN A 12 9.85 -2.36 -1.88
CA ASN A 12 9.55 -2.33 -3.31
C ASN A 12 8.09 -2.68 -3.59
N THR A 13 7.54 -3.65 -2.85
CA THR A 13 6.14 -4.07 -3.00
C THR A 13 5.20 -2.93 -2.61
N LEU A 14 5.39 -2.35 -1.43
CA LEU A 14 4.55 -1.23 -0.95
C LEU A 14 4.66 -0.01 -1.87
N ASN A 15 5.89 0.38 -2.23
CA ASN A 15 6.11 1.52 -3.13
C ASN A 15 5.52 1.29 -4.52
N THR A 16 5.48 0.05 -5.01
CA THR A 16 4.80 -0.29 -6.28
C THR A 16 3.30 -0.05 -6.18
N TYR A 17 2.65 -0.51 -5.10
CA TYR A 17 1.22 -0.29 -4.91
C TYR A 17 0.89 1.20 -4.73
N ILE A 18 1.64 1.90 -3.89
CA ILE A 18 1.52 3.35 -3.69
C ILE A 18 1.64 4.07 -5.04
N SER A 19 2.65 3.74 -5.85
CA SER A 19 2.85 4.36 -7.16
C SER A 19 1.73 4.05 -8.14
N LYS A 20 1.17 2.83 -8.11
CA LYS A 20 0.00 2.49 -8.94
C LYS A 20 -1.24 3.30 -8.54
N MET A 21 -1.48 3.46 -7.24
CA MET A 21 -2.60 4.26 -6.73
C MET A 21 -2.43 5.74 -7.06
N ASP A 22 -1.22 6.26 -6.92
CA ASP A 22 -0.85 7.63 -7.24
C ASP A 22 -1.10 7.95 -8.72
N ASN A 23 -0.58 7.10 -9.60
CA ASN A 23 -0.68 7.23 -11.06
C ASN A 23 -1.99 6.68 -11.65
N TYR A 24 -3.02 6.43 -10.84
CA TYR A 24 -4.31 5.99 -11.35
C TYR A 24 -4.94 7.08 -12.22
N ILE A 25 -5.12 6.80 -13.51
CA ILE A 25 -5.68 7.73 -14.51
C ILE A 25 -7.14 7.43 -14.87
N GLY A 26 -7.74 6.41 -14.25
CA GLY A 26 -9.09 5.97 -14.54
C GLY A 26 -9.13 4.60 -15.23
N ASP A 27 -10.23 3.88 -15.03
CA ASP A 27 -10.48 2.57 -15.61
C ASP A 27 -11.95 2.47 -16.05
N ARG A 28 -12.19 1.62 -17.05
CA ARG A 28 -13.52 1.31 -17.56
C ARG A 28 -13.69 -0.19 -17.73
N SER A 29 -14.74 -0.74 -17.15
CA SER A 29 -15.09 -2.16 -17.31
C SER A 29 -16.60 -2.35 -17.22
N SER A 30 -17.16 -3.16 -18.12
CA SER A 30 -18.58 -3.56 -18.12
C SER A 30 -19.58 -2.40 -17.92
N GLY A 31 -19.33 -1.27 -18.59
CA GLY A 31 -20.18 -0.07 -18.51
C GLY A 31 -19.92 0.83 -17.30
N VAL A 32 -19.13 0.39 -16.32
CA VAL A 32 -18.69 1.20 -15.18
C VAL A 32 -17.42 1.95 -15.55
N ILE A 33 -17.37 3.24 -15.22
CA ILE A 33 -16.19 4.10 -15.37
C ILE A 33 -15.86 4.66 -14.00
N ILE A 34 -14.59 4.55 -13.62
CA ILE A 34 -14.07 5.18 -12.39
C ILE A 34 -12.95 6.11 -12.81
N LEU A 35 -13.17 7.43 -12.71
CA LEU A 35 -12.18 8.45 -13.04
C LEU A 35 -11.59 9.09 -11.77
N PRO A 36 -10.39 9.67 -11.83
CA PRO A 36 -9.75 10.29 -10.67
C PRO A 36 -10.58 11.37 -9.99
N GLU A 37 -11.37 12.15 -10.73
CA GLU A 37 -12.24 13.20 -10.18
C GLU A 37 -13.36 12.66 -9.27
N TYR A 38 -13.69 11.37 -9.37
CA TYR A 38 -14.67 10.73 -8.49
C TYR A 38 -14.04 10.25 -7.17
N ILE A 39 -12.71 10.22 -7.08
CA ILE A 39 -11.97 9.67 -5.94
C ILE A 39 -11.69 10.78 -4.92
N LYS A 40 -12.40 10.74 -3.79
CA LYS A 40 -12.18 11.68 -2.68
C LYS A 40 -10.95 11.33 -1.83
N GLN A 41 -10.62 10.04 -1.74
CA GLN A 41 -9.52 9.54 -0.93
C GLN A 41 -9.01 8.23 -1.51
N LYS A 42 -7.69 8.03 -1.44
CA LYS A 42 -7.01 6.77 -1.78
C LYS A 42 -6.57 6.10 -0.48
N THR A 43 -6.90 4.83 -0.27
CA THR A 43 -6.54 4.10 0.96
C THR A 43 -6.06 2.70 0.62
N LEU A 44 -4.92 2.32 1.22
CA LEU A 44 -4.33 0.99 1.13
C LEU A 44 -4.54 0.28 2.47
N GLU A 45 -5.41 -0.73 2.46
CA GLU A 45 -5.63 -1.63 3.60
C GLU A 45 -4.51 -2.68 3.63
N LEU A 46 -3.70 -2.68 4.68
CA LEU A 46 -2.51 -3.54 4.78
C LEU A 46 -2.61 -4.45 6.01
N GLY A 47 -2.80 -5.74 5.76
CA GLY A 47 -2.70 -6.79 6.78
C GLY A 47 -1.24 -7.17 7.03
N ILE A 48 -0.80 -7.09 8.28
CA ILE A 48 0.58 -7.36 8.69
C ILE A 48 0.59 -8.45 9.79
N PRO A 49 1.35 -9.55 9.64
CA PRO A 49 1.45 -10.56 10.68
C PRO A 49 2.04 -10.00 11.98
N GLU A 50 1.57 -10.48 13.13
CA GLU A 50 2.10 -10.05 14.44
C GLU A 50 3.61 -10.32 14.61
N LYS A 51 4.14 -11.34 13.92
CA LYS A 51 5.57 -11.71 13.92
C LYS A 51 6.49 -10.79 13.10
N THR A 52 5.96 -9.69 12.56
CA THR A 52 6.74 -8.72 11.79
C THR A 52 7.85 -8.11 12.65
N THR A 53 9.08 -8.15 12.16
CA THR A 53 10.25 -7.70 12.92
C THR A 53 10.37 -6.17 12.92
N LYS A 54 11.16 -5.62 13.84
CA LYS A 54 11.42 -4.17 13.91
C LYS A 54 11.99 -3.61 12.59
N GLU A 55 12.95 -4.31 11.99
CA GLU A 55 13.54 -3.89 10.70
C GLU A 55 12.50 -3.84 9.58
N GLN A 56 11.55 -4.78 9.57
CA GLN A 56 10.45 -4.77 8.61
C GLN A 56 9.50 -3.60 8.88
N TRP A 57 9.22 -3.30 10.15
CA TRP A 57 8.43 -2.13 10.55
C TRP A 57 9.06 -0.80 10.14
N ASP A 58 10.37 -0.65 10.26
CA ASP A 58 11.08 0.57 9.83
C ASP A 58 10.86 0.82 8.34
N ILE A 59 10.90 -0.23 7.53
CA ILE A 59 10.62 -0.16 6.10
C ILE A 59 9.15 0.17 5.83
N ILE A 60 8.22 -0.50 6.52
CA ILE A 60 6.79 -0.20 6.40
C ILE A 60 6.54 1.27 6.72
N ASN A 61 7.14 1.81 7.79
CA ASN A 61 7.02 3.20 8.20
C ASN A 61 7.57 4.17 7.14
N ASN A 62 8.66 3.82 6.46
CA ASN A 62 9.17 4.62 5.34
C ASN A 62 8.19 4.64 4.16
N SER A 63 7.59 3.51 3.83
CA SER A 63 6.53 3.44 2.81
C SER A 63 5.27 4.21 3.22
N ILE A 64 4.87 4.23 4.50
CA ILE A 64 3.75 5.06 5.00
C ILE A 64 4.03 6.54 4.75
N LYS A 65 5.25 7.02 5.05
CA LYS A 65 5.64 8.40 4.80
C LYS A 65 5.56 8.76 3.31
N ASN A 66 6.04 7.86 2.43
CA ASN A 66 5.94 8.02 0.98
C ASN A 66 4.48 8.03 0.47
N ALA A 67 3.60 7.22 1.06
CA ALA A 67 2.17 7.26 0.73
C ALA A 67 1.52 8.57 1.17
N SER A 68 1.84 9.02 2.39
CA SER A 68 1.29 10.26 2.95
C SER A 68 1.66 11.49 2.12
N SER A 69 2.87 11.56 1.57
CA SER A 69 3.25 12.67 0.68
C SER A 69 2.47 12.70 -0.64
N LYS A 70 1.79 11.60 -0.99
CA LYS A 70 0.95 11.43 -2.19
C LYS A 70 -0.55 11.46 -1.87
N ASN A 71 -0.93 11.89 -0.66
CA ASN A 71 -2.31 11.87 -0.18
C ASN A 71 -2.96 10.47 -0.24
N ILE A 72 -2.16 9.43 -0.01
CA ILE A 72 -2.61 8.04 0.10
C ILE A 72 -2.52 7.63 1.57
N LYS A 73 -3.65 7.20 2.14
CA LYS A 73 -3.71 6.66 3.50
C LYS A 73 -3.30 5.18 3.47
N ILE A 74 -2.53 4.74 4.47
CA ILE A 74 -2.32 3.31 4.72
C ILE A 74 -2.97 2.97 6.05
N ASP A 75 -3.96 2.09 6.03
CA ASP A 75 -4.60 1.55 7.22
C ASP A 75 -4.02 0.16 7.50
N ILE A 76 -3.42 0.01 8.68
CA ILE A 76 -2.70 -1.19 9.06
C ILE A 76 -3.52 -2.01 10.04
N THR A 77 -3.68 -3.30 9.72
CA THR A 77 -4.29 -4.28 10.62
C THR A 77 -3.27 -5.34 10.99
N ILE A 78 -3.03 -5.54 12.28
CA ILE A 78 -2.19 -6.65 12.76
C ILE A 78 -3.02 -7.93 12.75
N ILE A 79 -2.55 -8.93 12.02
CA ILE A 79 -3.18 -10.24 11.92
C ILE A 79 -2.46 -11.18 12.89
N LYS A 80 -3.21 -11.67 13.87
CA LYS A 80 -2.78 -12.75 14.76
C LYS A 80 -2.85 -14.07 13.99
N GLU A 81 -1.81 -14.89 14.11
CA GLU A 81 -1.81 -16.26 13.57
C GLU A 81 -2.50 -17.24 14.53
#